data_AF-A0A176WG09-F1
#
_entry.id   AF-A0A176WG09-F1
#
_cell.length_a   1.000
_cell.length_b   1.000
_cell.length_c   1.000
_cell.angle_alpha   90.00
_cell.angle_beta   90.00
_cell.angle_gamma   90.00
#
_symmetry.space_group_name_H-M   'P 1'
#
loop_
_entity.id
_entity.type
_entity.pdbx_description
1 polymer ?
#
loop_
_entity_poly.entity_id
_entity_poly.type
_entity_poly.pdbx_seq_one_letter_code
_entity_poly.pdbx_strand_id
1 'polypeptide(L)'
;MDDVRTGRLTIGNPRPVGESDALPLLPLRNPHLQRRVASRKIRPLSDEKRHRKKAAGKKKVKRMAMPPKGTASMASNIEELAKDFAKMKVHVVGGQDRKKSPSRLWANLWCITCGKVGHANTECTSTRPNYTVNAVEWVQVWEPAGYYTDTVEETAYAIAEAPAPTPIPPAQIPRNTPNDMATTVPQRRMVPSGAIQRPAPNACYNYKDTSHYATQCSHPRRQMEYLPLCSNCRKPGHTAAECPQQATPRPIVRFVNPSGKDDVQVNQVTVSPERERKSLPTETRYQALQKRLAEEVEKQRQSEKVCEDLREDVERAKCASVDLLSRLEACRTTYDAESLKVDDLSASAEKKEQDNQIELAVRAKKLTEYEAVRISGLELIEKLEARCSKLRKQRSQAKEHSCEVETKLTEAERKYRQLFEETRDALTGRVEWCLLGYVLWQIESHNGLQIHEVEHCAPELIARSGRRHRRLAKKLESYL
;
A
#
# COMPACT_ATOMS: atom_id res chain seq x y z
N MET A 1 -76.57 -21.73 -14.20
CA MET A 1 -76.22 -21.11 -12.90
C MET A 1 -74.77 -21.46 -12.62
N ASP A 2 -73.84 -21.03 -13.48
CA ASP A 2 -73.37 -19.64 -13.68
C ASP A 2 -72.78 -19.14 -12.35
N ASP A 3 -71.51 -18.75 -12.21
CA ASP A 3 -70.60 -18.21 -13.20
C ASP A 3 -69.14 -18.30 -12.73
N VAL A 4 -68.26 -18.38 -13.71
CA VAL A 4 -66.80 -18.34 -13.62
C VAL A 4 -66.34 -16.88 -13.43
N ARG A 5 -65.40 -16.63 -12.51
CA ARG A 5 -64.63 -15.36 -12.53
C ARG A 5 -63.16 -15.53 -12.13
N THR A 6 -62.36 -15.85 -13.14
CA THR A 6 -60.91 -15.68 -13.20
C THR A 6 -60.51 -14.21 -13.11
N GLY A 7 -59.82 -13.83 -12.03
CA GLY A 7 -59.13 -12.55 -11.87
C GLY A 7 -57.67 -12.65 -12.31
N ARG A 8 -57.35 -12.06 -13.46
CA ARG A 8 -56.03 -11.99 -14.09
C ARG A 8 -55.33 -10.71 -13.61
N LEU A 9 -54.34 -10.82 -12.71
CA LEU A 9 -53.49 -9.68 -12.33
C LEU A 9 -52.33 -9.55 -13.34
N THR A 10 -52.33 -8.41 -14.03
CA THR A 10 -51.34 -7.99 -15.02
C THR A 10 -50.04 -7.55 -14.36
N ILE A 11 -48.95 -8.11 -14.88
CA ILE A 11 -47.55 -7.76 -14.63
C ILE A 11 -47.31 -6.32 -15.10
N GLY A 12 -46.83 -5.45 -14.20
CA GLY A 12 -46.36 -4.11 -14.52
C GLY A 12 -44.98 -4.15 -15.19
N ASN A 13 -44.87 -3.55 -16.37
CA ASN A 13 -43.59 -3.23 -17.01
C ASN A 13 -42.94 -2.01 -16.33
N PRO A 14 -41.64 -2.04 -16.02
CA PRO A 14 -40.91 -0.82 -15.68
C PRO A 14 -40.48 -0.08 -16.96
N ARG A 15 -40.76 1.23 -17.02
CA ARG A 15 -40.12 2.16 -17.96
C ARG A 15 -38.66 2.41 -17.56
N PRO A 16 -37.72 2.54 -18.51
CA PRO A 16 -36.40 3.09 -18.23
C PRO A 16 -36.45 4.63 -18.35
N VAL A 17 -35.94 5.33 -17.36
CA VAL A 17 -35.75 6.80 -17.37
C VAL A 17 -34.32 7.11 -16.91
N GLY A 18 -33.62 7.96 -17.67
CA GLY A 18 -32.31 8.54 -17.39
C GLY A 18 -31.18 7.76 -18.06
N GLU A 19 -30.86 7.97 -19.35
CA GLU A 19 -30.37 9.20 -19.98
C GLU A 19 -29.19 9.80 -19.20
N SER A 20 -28.00 9.40 -19.65
CA SER A 20 -26.71 9.77 -19.11
C SER A 20 -26.28 11.13 -19.66
N ASP A 21 -26.00 12.07 -18.76
CA ASP A 21 -25.36 13.34 -19.09
C ASP A 21 -23.99 13.09 -19.73
N ALA A 22 -23.91 13.37 -21.02
CA ALA A 22 -22.67 13.45 -21.76
C ALA A 22 -21.95 14.76 -21.38
N LEU A 23 -20.80 14.63 -20.71
CA LEU A 23 -19.84 15.73 -20.56
C LEU A 23 -19.20 16.04 -21.91
N PRO A 24 -19.21 17.31 -22.40
CA PRO A 24 -18.43 17.69 -23.56
C PRO A 24 -16.97 17.95 -23.13
N LEU A 25 -16.06 17.13 -23.64
CA LEU A 25 -14.63 17.40 -23.64
C LEU A 25 -14.35 18.62 -24.53
N LEU A 26 -13.99 19.75 -23.90
CA LEU A 26 -13.34 20.87 -24.59
C LEU A 26 -11.83 20.59 -24.72
N PRO A 27 -11.23 20.77 -25.91
CA PRO A 27 -9.78 20.84 -26.04
C PRO A 27 -9.32 22.28 -25.82
N LEU A 28 -8.75 22.57 -24.65
CA LEU A 28 -7.96 23.78 -24.44
C LEU A 28 -6.66 23.67 -25.24
N ARG A 29 -6.66 24.30 -26.41
CA ARG A 29 -5.47 24.72 -27.14
C ARG A 29 -4.63 25.62 -26.24
N ASN A 30 -3.37 25.27 -26.03
CA ASN A 30 -2.34 26.17 -25.54
C ASN A 30 -1.20 26.20 -26.57
N PRO A 31 -0.86 27.36 -27.18
CA PRO A 31 0.15 27.44 -28.23
C PRO A 31 1.54 27.62 -27.62
N HIS A 32 2.33 26.55 -27.58
CA HIS A 32 3.75 26.64 -27.26
C HIS A 32 4.57 26.95 -28.51
N LEU A 33 5.19 28.12 -28.50
CA LEU A 33 6.57 28.40 -28.91
C LEU A 33 7.10 27.63 -30.12
N GLN A 34 7.08 28.31 -31.27
CA GLN A 34 8.01 28.06 -32.36
C GLN A 34 9.46 28.18 -31.85
N ARG A 35 10.17 27.06 -31.75
CA ARG A 35 11.63 27.04 -31.83
C ARG A 35 12.05 26.13 -32.99
N ARG A 36 12.60 26.80 -34.00
CA ARG A 36 13.35 26.23 -35.11
C ARG A 36 14.45 25.31 -34.56
N VAL A 37 14.44 24.04 -34.95
CA VAL A 37 15.68 23.24 -35.01
C VAL A 37 15.70 22.54 -36.36
N ALA A 38 16.80 22.82 -37.06
CA ALA A 38 17.06 22.38 -38.41
C ALA A 38 17.22 20.85 -38.52
N SER A 39 16.54 20.30 -39.52
CA SER A 39 16.90 19.18 -40.39
C SER A 39 18.25 18.49 -40.13
N ARG A 40 18.22 17.32 -39.48
CA ARG A 40 19.19 16.24 -39.75
C ARG A 40 18.44 15.05 -40.36
N LYS A 41 18.68 14.89 -41.65
CA LYS A 41 18.17 13.87 -42.56
C LYS A 41 18.93 12.57 -42.29
N ILE A 42 18.31 11.60 -41.62
CA ILE A 42 18.83 10.22 -41.54
C ILE A 42 18.04 9.36 -42.53
N ARG A 43 18.76 8.77 -43.47
CA ARG A 43 18.26 7.79 -44.45
C ARG A 43 17.81 6.50 -43.74
N PRO A 44 16.70 5.86 -44.16
CA PRO A 44 16.48 4.45 -43.90
C PRO A 44 17.11 3.61 -45.02
N LEU A 45 17.94 2.64 -44.67
CA LEU A 45 18.47 1.64 -45.59
C LEU A 45 17.61 0.37 -45.50
N SER A 46 16.88 0.12 -46.59
CA SER A 46 16.56 -1.17 -47.25
C SER A 46 16.43 -2.43 -46.40
N ASP A 47 15.24 -3.03 -46.40
CA ASP A 47 14.89 -4.23 -47.17
C ASP A 47 15.56 -5.52 -46.67
N GLU A 48 14.79 -6.36 -45.97
CA GLU A 48 14.91 -7.80 -46.18
C GLU A 48 13.54 -8.47 -46.30
N LYS A 49 13.47 -9.32 -47.31
CA LYS A 49 12.31 -9.76 -48.05
C LYS A 49 12.28 -11.28 -47.95
N ARG A 50 11.07 -11.85 -47.82
CA ARG A 50 10.71 -13.27 -48.09
C ARG A 50 11.14 -14.25 -46.98
N HIS A 51 10.33 -15.25 -46.60
CA HIS A 51 9.60 -16.18 -47.46
C HIS A 51 8.28 -16.70 -46.87
N ARG A 52 7.35 -16.90 -47.80
CA ARG A 52 6.09 -17.65 -47.72
C ARG A 52 6.28 -19.06 -47.13
N LYS A 53 5.27 -19.54 -46.38
CA LYS A 53 4.61 -20.83 -46.64
C LYS A 53 3.23 -20.87 -45.95
N LYS A 54 2.20 -20.59 -46.75
CA LYS A 54 0.81 -20.98 -46.46
C LYS A 54 0.68 -22.47 -46.81
N ALA A 55 0.40 -23.31 -45.82
CA ALA A 55 -0.08 -24.68 -46.05
C ALA A 55 -1.53 -24.76 -45.59
N ALA A 56 -2.43 -24.79 -46.57
CA ALA A 56 -3.83 -25.11 -46.38
C ALA A 56 -3.97 -26.63 -46.19
N GLY A 57 -4.08 -27.07 -44.93
CA GLY A 57 -4.44 -28.44 -44.59
C GLY A 57 -5.90 -28.51 -44.16
N LYS A 58 -6.79 -28.94 -45.07
CA LYS A 58 -8.17 -29.35 -44.73
C LYS A 58 -8.10 -30.58 -43.81
N LYS A 59 -8.23 -30.39 -42.50
CA LYS A 59 -8.44 -31.50 -41.54
C LYS A 59 -9.94 -31.77 -41.40
N LYS A 60 -10.32 -32.93 -41.92
CA LYS A 60 -11.61 -33.61 -41.78
C LYS A 60 -11.95 -33.75 -40.28
N VAL A 61 -13.04 -33.12 -39.83
CA VAL A 61 -13.58 -33.27 -38.48
C VAL A 61 -14.12 -34.69 -38.34
N LYS A 62 -13.32 -35.60 -37.78
CA LYS A 62 -13.77 -36.89 -37.28
C LYS A 62 -14.17 -36.66 -35.82
N ARG A 63 -15.48 -36.63 -35.53
CA ARG A 63 -16.01 -36.69 -34.16
C ARG A 63 -15.53 -38.00 -33.55
N MET A 64 -14.43 -37.96 -32.79
CA MET A 64 -14.05 -39.03 -31.88
C MET A 64 -14.88 -38.84 -30.63
N ALA A 65 -15.69 -39.84 -30.27
CA ALA A 65 -16.35 -39.90 -28.99
C ALA A 65 -15.29 -39.78 -27.89
N MET A 66 -15.46 -38.82 -26.99
CA MET A 66 -14.62 -38.68 -25.80
C MET A 66 -14.84 -39.91 -24.93
N PRO A 67 -13.79 -40.70 -24.60
CA PRO A 67 -13.92 -41.73 -23.58
C PRO A 67 -14.25 -41.05 -22.24
N PRO A 68 -15.08 -41.68 -21.38
CA PRO A 68 -15.42 -41.13 -20.08
C PRO A 68 -14.12 -40.88 -19.32
N LYS A 69 -13.90 -39.62 -18.93
CA LYS A 69 -12.77 -39.22 -18.09
C LYS A 69 -12.96 -39.87 -16.73
N GLY A 70 -12.42 -41.07 -16.61
CA GLY A 70 -12.38 -41.84 -15.38
C GLY A 70 -11.67 -41.05 -14.30
N THR A 71 -12.23 -41.12 -13.10
CA THR A 71 -11.71 -40.66 -11.82
C THR A 71 -10.22 -40.99 -11.59
N ALA A 72 -9.67 -41.98 -12.30
CA ALA A 72 -8.26 -42.34 -12.34
C ALA A 72 -7.32 -41.18 -12.76
N SER A 73 -7.75 -40.26 -13.64
CA SER A 73 -6.89 -39.13 -14.05
C SER A 73 -6.75 -38.06 -12.97
N MET A 74 -7.71 -37.95 -12.05
CA MET A 74 -7.57 -37.05 -10.89
C MET A 74 -6.68 -37.69 -9.82
N ALA A 75 -6.75 -39.02 -9.65
CA ALA A 75 -5.89 -39.74 -8.72
C ALA A 75 -4.40 -39.59 -9.06
N SER A 76 -4.02 -39.70 -10.35
CA SER A 76 -2.60 -39.53 -10.73
C SER A 76 -2.08 -38.10 -10.52
N ASN A 77 -2.92 -37.08 -10.74
CA ASN A 77 -2.54 -35.69 -10.52
C ASN A 77 -2.37 -35.35 -9.04
N ILE A 78 -3.18 -35.96 -8.15
CA ILE A 78 -3.05 -35.79 -6.70
C ILE A 78 -1.78 -36.49 -6.20
N GLU A 79 -1.45 -37.66 -6.76
CA GLU A 79 -0.24 -38.38 -6.39
C GLU A 79 1.05 -37.69 -6.88
N GLU A 80 1.02 -37.05 -8.04
CA GLU A 80 2.13 -36.25 -8.57
C GLU A 80 2.35 -34.99 -7.71
N LEU A 81 1.28 -34.29 -7.31
CA LEU A 81 1.34 -33.18 -6.35
C LEU A 81 1.85 -33.62 -4.97
N ALA A 82 1.45 -34.79 -4.47
CA ALA A 82 1.94 -35.32 -3.20
C ALA A 82 3.44 -35.63 -3.24
N LYS A 83 3.95 -36.14 -4.39
CA LYS A 83 5.39 -36.35 -4.61
C LYS A 83 6.16 -35.04 -4.67
N ASP A 84 5.61 -34.00 -5.31
CA ASP A 84 6.22 -32.67 -5.32
C ASP A 84 6.26 -32.04 -3.92
N PHE A 85 5.19 -32.17 -3.12
CA PHE A 85 5.20 -31.72 -1.72
C PHE A 85 6.18 -32.51 -0.85
N ALA A 86 6.35 -33.82 -1.06
CA ALA A 86 7.34 -34.62 -0.36
C ALA A 86 8.77 -34.21 -0.73
N LYS A 87 9.02 -33.89 -2.01
CA LYS A 87 10.32 -33.39 -2.49
C LYS A 87 10.63 -31.99 -1.99
N MET A 88 9.63 -31.14 -1.83
CA MET A 88 9.76 -29.78 -1.28
C MET A 88 9.95 -29.78 0.24
N LYS A 89 9.68 -30.90 0.93
CA LYS A 89 9.78 -31.03 2.39
C LYS A 89 11.22 -31.17 2.92
N VAL A 90 12.24 -31.22 2.07
CA VAL A 90 13.64 -31.47 2.48
C VAL A 90 14.48 -30.20 2.68
N HIS A 91 13.92 -28.99 2.53
CA HIS A 91 14.68 -27.73 2.76
C HIS A 91 14.17 -26.80 3.87
N VAL A 92 13.21 -27.23 4.70
CA VAL A 92 12.67 -26.37 5.79
C VAL A 92 13.02 -26.86 7.20
N VAL A 93 13.68 -28.00 7.36
CA VAL A 93 14.09 -28.51 8.68
C VAL A 93 15.56 -28.92 8.67
N GLY A 94 16.45 -27.94 8.69
CA GLY A 94 17.88 -28.20 8.81
C GLY A 94 18.66 -26.89 8.89
N GLY A 95 18.74 -26.32 10.10
CA GLY A 95 19.54 -25.12 10.35
C GLY A 95 18.81 -23.97 11.05
N GLN A 96 17.85 -24.24 11.94
CA GLN A 96 17.68 -23.32 13.06
C GLN A 96 18.78 -23.67 14.07
N ASP A 97 19.89 -22.93 14.00
CA ASP A 97 20.79 -22.79 15.13
C ASP A 97 19.94 -22.58 16.37
N ARG A 98 20.16 -23.42 17.38
CA ARG A 98 19.54 -23.25 18.70
C ARG A 98 19.81 -21.81 19.13
N LYS A 99 18.79 -20.95 18.98
CA LYS A 99 18.79 -19.61 19.57
C LYS A 99 19.10 -19.84 21.04
N LYS A 100 20.30 -19.45 21.44
CA LYS A 100 20.69 -19.36 22.84
C LYS A 100 19.57 -18.60 23.53
N SER A 101 18.93 -19.24 24.50
CA SER A 101 17.92 -18.63 25.36
C SER A 101 18.43 -17.26 25.79
N PRO A 102 17.68 -16.15 25.62
CA PRO A 102 18.10 -14.84 26.10
C PRO A 102 18.04 -14.82 27.64
N SER A 103 18.98 -15.48 28.31
CA SER A 103 19.11 -15.50 29.76
C SER A 103 19.84 -14.27 30.29
N ARG A 104 19.68 -13.12 29.63
CA ARG A 104 20.11 -11.83 30.17
C ARG A 104 18.88 -10.96 30.23
N LEU A 105 18.41 -10.69 31.43
CA LEU A 105 17.50 -9.61 31.76
C LEU A 105 18.00 -8.34 31.07
N TRP A 106 17.20 -7.75 30.18
CA TRP A 106 17.52 -6.47 29.56
C TRP A 106 17.28 -5.39 30.61
N ALA A 107 18.25 -5.21 31.51
CA ALA A 107 18.13 -4.44 32.75
C ALA A 107 17.74 -2.95 32.56
N ASN A 108 17.69 -2.44 31.32
CA ASN A 108 17.45 -1.03 31.04
C ASN A 108 16.28 -0.75 30.07
N LEU A 109 15.48 -1.74 29.66
CA LEU A 109 14.28 -1.44 28.86
C LEU A 109 13.12 -1.04 29.77
N TRP A 110 12.71 0.23 29.69
CA TRP A 110 11.52 0.75 30.36
C TRP A 110 10.28 0.45 29.51
N CYS A 111 9.35 -0.35 30.03
CA CYS A 111 8.06 -0.60 29.38
C CYS A 111 7.14 0.60 29.59
N ILE A 112 6.80 1.32 28.53
CA ILE A 112 5.92 2.50 28.59
C ILE A 112 4.47 2.11 28.93
N THR A 113 4.10 0.85 28.75
CA THR A 113 2.75 0.35 29.01
C THR A 113 2.49 0.11 30.49
N CYS A 114 3.45 -0.44 31.25
CA CYS A 114 3.28 -0.74 32.68
C CYS A 114 4.23 0.04 33.60
N GLY A 115 5.14 0.84 33.05
CA GLY A 115 6.11 1.65 33.82
C GLY A 115 7.17 0.83 34.56
N LYS A 116 7.43 -0.42 34.16
CA LYS A 116 8.45 -1.28 34.80
C LYS A 116 9.62 -1.54 33.86
N VAL A 117 10.82 -1.63 34.43
CA VAL A 117 12.03 -2.03 33.70
C VAL A 117 12.08 -3.54 33.51
N GLY A 118 12.67 -4.00 32.40
CA GLY A 118 13.05 -5.41 32.19
C GLY A 118 12.35 -6.14 31.05
N HIS A 119 11.45 -5.51 30.30
CA HIS A 119 10.79 -6.10 29.12
C HIS A 119 10.37 -5.03 28.10
N ALA A 120 10.20 -5.42 26.84
CA ALA A 120 9.65 -4.54 25.81
C ALA A 120 8.12 -4.45 25.90
N ASN A 121 7.50 -3.39 25.35
CA ASN A 121 6.04 -3.23 25.34
C ASN A 121 5.30 -4.44 24.75
N THR A 122 5.88 -5.12 23.76
CA THR A 122 5.30 -6.31 23.12
C THR A 122 5.24 -7.53 24.03
N GLU A 123 6.03 -7.54 25.10
CA GLU A 123 6.11 -8.61 26.09
C GLU A 123 5.37 -8.24 27.39
N CYS A 124 4.71 -7.08 27.42
CA CYS A 124 4.04 -6.57 28.59
C CYS A 124 2.76 -7.36 28.89
N THR A 125 2.84 -8.25 29.87
CA THR A 125 1.68 -9.06 30.33
C THR A 125 0.55 -8.21 30.90
N SER A 126 0.81 -6.96 31.29
CA SER A 126 -0.19 -6.02 31.82
C SER A 126 -1.26 -5.60 30.82
N THR A 127 -1.02 -5.78 29.51
CA THR A 127 -2.01 -5.49 28.45
C THR A 127 -2.71 -6.72 27.90
N ARG A 128 -2.33 -7.93 28.34
CA ARG A 128 -3.10 -9.12 27.97
C ARG A 128 -4.40 -9.09 28.79
N PRO A 129 -5.57 -8.97 28.15
CA PRO A 129 -6.82 -9.09 28.88
C PRO A 129 -6.84 -10.50 29.47
N ASN A 130 -7.14 -10.61 30.77
CA ASN A 130 -7.37 -11.88 31.45
C ASN A 130 -8.63 -12.53 30.88
N TYR A 131 -8.52 -13.15 29.71
CA TYR A 131 -9.44 -14.20 29.32
C TYR A 131 -8.92 -15.46 29.99
N THR A 132 -9.74 -16.05 30.86
CA THR A 132 -9.56 -17.42 31.32
C THR A 132 -9.47 -18.31 30.09
N VAL A 133 -8.26 -18.72 29.74
CA VAL A 133 -8.05 -19.80 28.78
C VAL A 133 -8.58 -21.04 29.49
N ASN A 134 -9.85 -21.38 29.25
CA ASN A 134 -10.37 -22.69 29.55
C ASN A 134 -9.41 -23.68 28.89
N ALA A 135 -8.68 -24.42 29.70
CA ALA A 135 -7.91 -25.56 29.26
C ALA A 135 -8.91 -26.57 28.69
N VAL A 136 -9.13 -26.51 27.38
CA VAL A 136 -9.81 -27.58 26.65
C VAL A 136 -8.85 -28.75 26.63
N GLU A 137 -9.04 -29.63 27.59
CA GLU A 137 -8.49 -30.97 27.63
C GLU A 137 -8.96 -31.70 26.36
N TRP A 138 -8.02 -31.93 25.44
CA TRP A 138 -8.29 -32.70 24.23
C TRP A 138 -8.42 -34.18 24.60
N VAL A 139 -9.64 -34.63 24.89
CA VAL A 139 -9.96 -36.06 24.92
C VAL A 139 -10.34 -36.50 23.52
N GLN A 140 -9.48 -37.33 22.91
CA GLN A 140 -9.83 -38.14 21.75
C GLN A 140 -10.50 -39.43 22.23
N VAL A 141 -11.81 -39.59 22.02
CA VAL A 141 -12.43 -40.93 21.91
C VAL A 141 -13.52 -40.87 20.85
N TRP A 142 -13.28 -41.59 19.76
CA TRP A 142 -14.32 -42.09 18.88
C TRP A 142 -14.94 -43.31 19.56
N GLU A 143 -16.25 -43.32 19.78
CA GLU A 143 -17.06 -44.53 19.59
C GLU A 143 -18.56 -44.20 19.44
N PRO A 144 -19.31 -44.92 18.59
CA PRO A 144 -20.73 -44.70 18.35
C PRO A 144 -21.60 -45.72 19.09
N ALA A 145 -22.39 -45.25 20.06
CA ALA A 145 -23.55 -45.95 20.61
C ALA A 145 -24.52 -44.84 21.03
N GLY A 146 -25.69 -44.67 20.41
CA GLY A 146 -26.82 -45.58 20.55
C GLY A 146 -27.79 -44.96 21.55
N TYR A 147 -29.09 -45.04 21.25
CA TYR A 147 -30.25 -44.53 22.01
C TYR A 147 -30.76 -43.13 21.66
N TYR A 148 -31.71 -43.12 20.72
CA TYR A 148 -32.84 -42.21 20.72
C TYR A 148 -33.70 -42.49 21.96
N THR A 149 -33.99 -41.45 22.74
CA THR A 149 -35.24 -41.36 23.48
C THR A 149 -35.90 -40.06 23.10
N ASP A 150 -37.03 -40.19 22.40
CA ASP A 150 -38.02 -39.14 22.24
C ASP A 150 -38.49 -38.69 23.62
N THR A 151 -38.27 -37.43 23.95
CA THR A 151 -39.10 -36.70 24.90
C THR A 151 -39.55 -35.41 24.26
N VAL A 152 -40.82 -35.45 23.87
CA VAL A 152 -41.69 -34.32 23.61
C VAL A 152 -41.62 -33.37 24.80
N GLU A 153 -41.13 -32.15 24.60
CA GLU A 153 -41.52 -31.00 25.42
C GLU A 153 -41.70 -29.78 24.53
N GLU A 154 -42.97 -29.47 24.32
CA GLU A 154 -43.44 -28.16 23.88
C GLU A 154 -42.91 -27.10 24.84
N THR A 155 -42.15 -26.14 24.33
CA THR A 155 -42.01 -24.85 25.00
C THR A 155 -42.18 -23.75 23.97
N ALA A 156 -43.38 -23.17 23.97
CA ALA A 156 -43.70 -21.96 23.26
C ALA A 156 -42.84 -20.81 23.82
N TYR A 157 -41.96 -20.26 23.00
CA TYR A 157 -41.37 -18.94 23.24
C TYR A 157 -41.89 -17.94 22.23
N ALA A 158 -42.53 -16.92 22.78
CA ALA A 158 -43.10 -15.79 22.07
C ALA A 158 -42.03 -15.00 21.32
N ILE A 159 -42.43 -14.61 20.11
CA ILE A 159 -41.77 -13.64 19.25
C ILE A 159 -41.73 -12.28 19.97
N ALA A 160 -40.53 -11.75 20.18
CA ALA A 160 -40.30 -10.34 20.43
C ALA A 160 -39.16 -9.87 19.51
N GLU A 161 -39.55 -9.28 18.38
CA GLU A 161 -38.66 -8.56 17.48
C GLU A 161 -38.25 -7.22 18.12
N ALA A 162 -36.94 -7.02 18.30
CA ALA A 162 -36.33 -5.69 18.39
C ALA A 162 -34.89 -5.77 17.83
N PRO A 163 -34.48 -4.88 16.92
CA PRO A 163 -33.15 -4.93 16.30
C PRO A 163 -32.13 -4.24 17.21
N ALA A 164 -31.16 -4.99 17.71
CA ALA A 164 -29.95 -4.43 18.33
C ALA A 164 -28.94 -4.04 17.23
N PRO A 165 -28.30 -2.85 17.31
CA PRO A 165 -27.32 -2.43 16.33
C PRO A 165 -25.99 -3.16 16.58
N THR A 166 -25.50 -3.83 15.55
CA THR A 166 -24.16 -4.42 15.54
C THR A 166 -23.09 -3.31 15.55
N PRO A 167 -22.12 -3.34 16.47
CA PRO A 167 -20.94 -2.48 16.38
C PRO A 167 -20.04 -2.99 15.26
N ILE A 168 -19.84 -2.18 14.23
CA ILE A 168 -18.87 -2.43 13.16
C ILE A 168 -17.46 -2.42 13.79
N PRO A 169 -16.66 -3.50 13.71
CA PRO A 169 -15.27 -3.45 14.14
C PRO A 169 -14.46 -2.60 13.14
N PRO A 170 -13.55 -1.72 13.61
CA PRO A 170 -12.72 -0.92 12.73
C PRO A 170 -11.79 -1.82 11.91
N ALA A 171 -11.84 -1.65 10.59
CA ALA A 171 -10.95 -2.30 9.65
C ALA A 171 -9.49 -1.92 9.94
N GLN A 172 -8.70 -2.89 10.40
CA GLN A 172 -7.25 -2.74 10.50
C GLN A 172 -6.65 -2.83 9.09
N ILE A 173 -6.23 -1.69 8.54
CA ILE A 173 -5.39 -1.62 7.34
C ILE A 173 -3.95 -1.94 7.76
N PRO A 174 -3.32 -3.01 7.27
CA PRO A 174 -1.90 -3.26 7.54
C PRO A 174 -1.07 -2.27 6.73
N ARG A 175 -0.56 -1.22 7.38
CA ARG A 175 0.54 -0.41 6.84
C ARG A 175 1.84 -1.18 7.02
N ASN A 176 2.16 -2.03 6.05
CA ASN A 176 3.52 -2.52 5.88
C ASN A 176 4.34 -1.47 5.11
N THR A 177 5.10 -0.65 5.84
CA THR A 177 6.25 0.06 5.29
C THR A 177 7.51 -0.77 5.57
N PRO A 178 8.27 -1.20 4.55
CA PRO A 178 9.57 -1.82 4.75
C PRO A 178 10.57 -0.76 5.23
N ASN A 179 10.98 -0.87 6.49
CA ASN A 179 12.20 -0.23 6.97
C ASN A 179 13.38 -1.11 6.56
N ASP A 180 14.16 -0.67 5.59
CA ASP A 180 15.51 -1.19 5.40
C ASP A 180 16.45 -0.13 4.82
N MET A 181 17.70 -0.23 5.27
CA MET A 181 18.92 0.49 4.86
C MET A 181 19.25 1.76 5.64
N ALA A 182 19.63 1.58 6.91
CA ALA A 182 20.58 2.47 7.59
C ALA A 182 22.01 2.12 7.14
N THR A 183 22.57 2.88 6.21
CA THR A 183 23.99 2.82 5.85
C THR A 183 24.84 3.58 6.86
N THR A 184 25.70 2.85 7.58
CA THR A 184 26.78 3.36 8.39
C THR A 184 27.87 4.00 7.51
N VAL A 185 28.10 5.30 7.67
CA VAL A 185 29.24 6.04 7.09
C VAL A 185 30.17 6.46 8.24
N PRO A 186 31.52 6.33 8.12
CA PRO A 186 32.43 6.66 9.21
C PRO A 186 32.60 8.17 9.37
N GLN A 187 32.35 8.69 10.58
CA GLN A 187 32.62 10.08 10.94
C GLN A 187 34.12 10.32 11.11
N ARG A 188 34.68 11.20 10.28
CA ARG A 188 35.93 11.91 10.59
C ARG A 188 35.62 13.08 11.54
N ARG A 189 36.39 13.16 12.64
CA ARG A 189 36.47 14.31 13.54
C ARG A 189 36.86 15.56 12.76
N MET A 190 36.10 16.64 12.93
CA MET A 190 36.64 18.00 13.05
C MET A 190 35.82 18.77 14.10
N VAL A 191 36.52 19.40 15.03
CA VAL A 191 36.02 20.47 15.91
C VAL A 191 35.84 21.73 15.05
N PRO A 192 34.76 22.53 15.21
CA PRO A 192 34.98 23.90 15.69
C PRO A 192 33.83 24.57 16.47
N SER A 193 34.26 25.44 17.39
CA SER A 193 33.71 26.72 17.88
C SER A 193 32.26 27.11 17.61
N GLY A 194 31.54 27.32 18.72
CA GLY A 194 30.67 28.49 18.96
C GLY A 194 29.77 28.99 17.82
N ALA A 195 28.84 28.17 17.36
CA ALA A 195 27.77 28.59 16.45
C ALA A 195 26.41 28.33 17.11
N ILE A 196 25.53 29.35 17.05
CA ILE A 196 24.12 29.27 17.44
C ILE A 196 23.51 28.04 16.75
N GLN A 197 23.14 27.04 17.55
CA GLN A 197 22.61 25.77 17.03
C GLN A 197 21.33 26.04 16.24
N ARG A 198 21.40 25.89 14.92
CA ARG A 198 20.21 25.76 14.09
C ARG A 198 19.46 24.50 14.56
N PRO A 199 18.17 24.60 14.92
CA PRO A 199 17.39 23.42 15.28
C PRO A 199 17.38 22.43 14.11
N ALA A 200 17.41 21.14 14.42
CA ALA A 200 17.40 20.07 13.43
C ALA A 200 16.22 20.27 12.44
N PRO A 201 16.37 19.93 11.14
CA PRO A 201 15.37 20.24 10.10
C PRO A 201 13.94 19.74 10.37
N ASN A 202 13.76 18.85 11.36
CA ASN A 202 12.49 18.21 11.69
C ASN A 202 12.02 18.48 13.14
N ALA A 203 12.58 19.47 13.83
CA ALA A 203 12.11 19.83 15.17
C ALA A 203 10.85 20.71 15.11
N CYS A 204 9.84 20.40 15.92
CA CYS A 204 8.69 21.25 16.12
C CYS A 204 9.13 22.62 16.64
N TYR A 205 8.89 23.68 15.86
CA TYR A 205 9.24 25.06 16.21
C TYR A 205 8.62 25.54 17.54
N ASN A 206 7.54 24.90 17.99
CA ASN A 206 6.83 25.29 19.21
C ASN A 206 7.51 24.75 20.49
N TYR A 207 8.13 23.57 20.42
CA TYR A 207 8.71 22.89 21.60
C TYR A 207 10.17 22.46 21.47
N LYS A 208 10.82 22.71 20.32
CA LYS A 208 12.16 22.21 19.98
C LYS A 208 12.30 20.68 20.07
N ASP A 209 11.18 19.96 20.17
CA ASP A 209 11.15 18.51 20.22
C ASP A 209 11.07 17.94 18.80
N THR A 210 11.75 16.82 18.56
CA THR A 210 11.89 16.19 17.23
C THR A 210 10.81 15.16 16.93
N SER A 211 9.88 14.96 17.86
CA SER A 211 8.88 13.89 17.82
C SER A 211 7.71 14.13 16.85
N HIS A 212 7.49 15.37 16.37
CA HIS A 212 6.35 15.70 15.52
C HIS A 212 6.60 16.94 14.64
N TYR A 213 5.88 17.02 13.51
CA TYR A 213 5.89 18.19 12.64
C TYR A 213 4.99 19.31 13.19
N ALA A 214 5.30 20.57 12.86
CA ALA A 214 4.58 21.75 13.36
C ALA A 214 3.06 21.73 13.08
N THR A 215 2.61 21.01 12.06
CA THR A 215 1.19 20.85 11.70
C THR A 215 0.43 19.87 12.59
N GLN A 216 1.13 19.05 13.38
CA GLN A 216 0.57 18.00 14.25
C GLN A 216 0.81 18.27 15.75
N CYS A 217 1.28 19.48 16.10
CA CYS A 217 1.48 19.86 17.49
C CYS A 217 0.13 20.07 18.18
N SER A 218 -0.16 19.27 19.21
CA SER A 218 -1.40 19.34 20.01
C SER A 218 -1.46 20.57 20.93
N HIS A 219 -0.38 21.34 21.03
CA HIS A 219 -0.38 22.61 21.76
C HIS A 219 -0.79 23.77 20.85
N PRO A 220 -1.58 24.74 21.37
CA PRO A 220 -1.94 25.93 20.62
C PRO A 220 -0.66 26.59 20.10
N ARG A 221 -0.66 26.93 18.80
CA ARG A 221 0.45 27.62 18.15
C ARG A 221 0.78 28.84 19.01
N ARG A 222 1.97 28.87 19.63
CA ARG A 222 2.42 30.09 20.33
C ARG A 222 2.28 31.19 19.31
N GLN A 223 1.50 32.22 19.64
CA GLN A 223 1.48 33.43 18.84
C GLN A 223 2.91 33.96 18.94
N MET A 224 3.70 33.66 17.91
CA MET A 224 5.02 34.21 17.77
C MET A 224 4.73 35.68 17.56
N GLU A 225 4.88 36.45 18.64
CA GLU A 225 4.68 37.89 18.70
C GLU A 225 5.78 38.53 17.83
N TYR A 226 5.65 38.33 16.52
CA TYR A 226 6.51 38.91 15.52
C TYR A 226 6.09 40.36 15.47
N LEU A 227 6.60 41.15 16.42
CA LEU A 227 6.46 42.60 16.41
C LEU A 227 7.28 43.09 15.21
N PRO A 228 6.64 43.49 14.09
CA PRO A 228 7.38 43.97 12.95
C PRO A 228 8.20 45.19 13.39
N LEU A 229 9.50 45.17 13.12
CA LEU A 229 10.35 46.33 13.35
C LEU A 229 9.95 47.40 12.32
N CYS A 230 9.67 48.61 12.78
CA CYS A 230 9.37 49.73 11.91
C CYS A 230 10.53 49.96 10.92
N SER A 231 10.26 50.00 9.62
CA SER A 231 11.30 50.18 8.59
C SER A 231 11.96 51.57 8.61
N ASN A 232 11.36 52.54 9.31
CA ASN A 232 11.90 53.89 9.45
C ASN A 232 12.83 54.02 10.68
N CYS A 233 12.38 53.59 11.87
CA CYS A 233 13.11 53.77 13.12
C CYS A 233 13.70 52.48 13.72
N ARG A 234 13.43 51.32 13.11
CA ARG A 234 13.85 49.97 13.56
C ARG A 234 13.35 49.55 14.95
N LYS A 235 12.38 50.25 15.55
CA LYS A 235 11.77 49.86 16.83
C LYS A 235 10.56 48.94 16.62
N PRO A 236 10.34 47.91 17.47
CA PRO A 236 9.15 47.07 17.41
C PRO A 236 7.89 47.84 17.86
N GLY A 237 6.71 47.33 17.48
CA GLY A 237 5.42 47.76 18.06
C GLY A 237 4.65 48.82 17.28
N HIS A 238 5.11 49.24 16.10
CA HIS A 238 4.34 50.09 15.18
C HIS A 238 4.77 49.89 13.73
N THR A 239 3.87 50.15 12.79
CA THR A 239 4.19 50.10 11.36
C THR A 239 4.85 51.41 10.89
N ALA A 240 5.45 51.42 9.70
CA ALA A 240 6.09 52.63 9.15
C ALA A 240 5.11 53.80 8.99
N ALA A 241 3.81 53.53 8.82
CA ALA A 241 2.76 54.54 8.71
C ALA A 241 2.43 55.21 10.05
N GLU A 242 2.64 54.51 11.17
CA GLU A 242 2.37 54.97 12.53
C GLU A 242 3.63 55.52 13.21
N CYS A 243 4.75 55.62 12.48
CA CYS A 243 6.02 56.05 13.02
C CYS A 243 6.03 57.59 13.20
N PRO A 244 6.19 58.12 14.43
CA PRO A 244 6.24 59.57 14.64
C PRO A 244 7.54 60.22 14.11
N GLN A 245 8.53 59.42 13.69
CA GLN A 245 9.72 59.92 13.02
C GLN A 245 9.44 60.13 11.53
N GLN A 246 9.52 61.39 11.07
CA GLN A 246 9.42 61.75 9.66
C GLN A 246 10.42 60.94 8.82
N ALA A 247 9.94 60.34 7.73
CA ALA A 247 10.77 59.61 6.78
C ALA A 247 11.87 60.54 6.23
N THR A 248 13.12 60.22 6.54
CA THR A 248 14.27 60.93 5.98
C THR A 248 14.30 60.69 4.46
N PRO A 249 14.35 61.75 3.64
CA PRO A 249 14.39 61.61 2.19
C PRO A 249 15.61 60.78 1.79
N ARG A 250 15.38 59.66 1.10
CA ARG A 250 16.49 58.84 0.60
C ARG A 250 17.27 59.67 -0.42
N PRO A 251 18.62 59.70 -0.35
CA PRO A 251 19.43 60.45 -1.30
C PRO A 251 19.22 59.91 -2.71
N ILE A 252 18.64 60.76 -3.57
CA ILE A 252 18.49 60.49 -5.00
C ILE A 252 19.87 60.69 -5.63
N VAL A 253 20.56 59.60 -5.95
CA VAL A 253 21.82 59.63 -6.70
C VAL A 253 21.49 60.04 -8.14
N ARG A 254 21.74 61.32 -8.48
CA ARG A 254 21.71 61.80 -9.86
C ARG A 254 23.10 61.60 -10.49
N PHE A 255 23.16 60.79 -11.54
CA PHE A 255 24.34 60.69 -12.40
C PHE A 255 24.50 62.00 -13.19
N VAL A 256 25.68 62.63 -13.07
CA VAL A 256 26.08 63.83 -13.84
C VAL A 256 27.02 63.38 -14.95
N ASN A 257 26.63 63.61 -16.21
CA ASN A 257 27.51 63.50 -17.38
C ASN A 257 28.40 64.75 -17.49
N PRO A 258 29.72 64.63 -17.70
CA PRO A 258 30.59 65.79 -17.90
C PRO A 258 30.37 66.42 -19.29
N SER A 259 30.24 67.75 -19.31
CA SER A 259 30.08 68.57 -20.50
C SER A 259 31.39 68.70 -21.28
N GLY A 260 31.32 68.54 -22.61
CA GLY A 260 32.41 68.93 -23.51
C GLY A 260 32.68 70.43 -23.43
N LYS A 261 33.96 70.81 -23.42
CA LYS A 261 34.43 72.18 -23.56
C LYS A 261 35.17 72.32 -24.88
N ASP A 262 34.50 73.00 -25.79
CA ASP A 262 34.89 74.25 -26.46
C ASP A 262 36.31 74.41 -27.02
N ASP A 263 36.26 74.75 -28.30
CA ASP A 263 37.26 75.23 -29.23
C ASP A 263 38.22 76.31 -28.68
N VAL A 264 39.49 76.10 -29.00
CA VAL A 264 40.58 77.07 -28.90
C VAL A 264 40.36 78.17 -29.94
N GLN A 265 40.07 79.39 -29.46
CA GLN A 265 39.99 80.59 -30.28
C GLN A 265 41.40 81.13 -30.59
N VAL A 266 41.64 81.34 -31.88
CA VAL A 266 42.85 81.82 -32.53
C VAL A 266 42.99 83.35 -32.41
N ASN A 267 44.22 83.80 -32.10
CA ASN A 267 44.87 85.09 -32.38
C ASN A 267 44.03 86.39 -32.48
N GLN A 268 44.42 87.40 -31.67
CA GLN A 268 44.52 88.77 -32.16
C GLN A 268 45.90 89.37 -31.82
N VAL A 269 46.65 89.63 -32.88
CA VAL A 269 47.89 90.40 -32.93
C VAL A 269 47.52 91.87 -32.85
N THR A 270 47.94 92.55 -31.79
CA THR A 270 47.84 94.01 -31.65
C THR A 270 49.22 94.62 -31.95
N VAL A 271 49.35 95.14 -33.16
CA VAL A 271 50.47 95.98 -33.60
C VAL A 271 50.42 97.30 -32.82
N SER A 272 51.55 97.74 -32.25
CA SER A 272 51.66 99.01 -31.54
C SER A 272 52.96 99.75 -31.89
N PRO A 273 52.98 101.09 -31.87
CA PRO A 273 53.69 101.90 -32.85
C PRO A 273 55.04 102.45 -32.39
N GLU A 274 55.79 102.88 -33.41
CA GLU A 274 56.97 103.74 -33.36
C GLU A 274 56.82 104.91 -32.38
N ARG A 275 57.88 105.23 -31.61
CA ARG A 275 58.52 106.56 -31.61
C ARG A 275 59.72 106.74 -30.68
N GLU A 276 60.62 107.59 -31.18
CA GLU A 276 61.50 108.53 -30.48
C GLU A 276 62.67 108.01 -29.64
N ARG A 277 63.81 107.89 -30.35
CA ARG A 277 65.17 107.93 -29.81
C ARG A 277 65.47 109.32 -29.23
N LYS A 278 65.37 109.47 -27.90
CA LYS A 278 66.15 110.46 -27.15
C LYS A 278 67.44 109.76 -26.69
N SER A 279 68.57 110.26 -27.14
CA SER A 279 69.91 109.76 -26.83
C SER A 279 70.25 110.01 -25.37
N LEU A 280 69.93 109.03 -24.52
CA LEU A 280 70.52 108.93 -23.18
C LEU A 280 72.04 108.71 -23.25
N PRO A 281 72.79 109.21 -22.26
CA PRO A 281 74.24 109.12 -22.19
C PRO A 281 74.72 107.66 -22.24
N THR A 282 75.82 107.41 -22.95
CA THR A 282 76.36 106.07 -23.28
C THR A 282 76.57 105.19 -22.03
N GLU A 283 76.82 105.80 -20.86
CA GLU A 283 76.93 105.17 -19.55
C GLU A 283 75.65 104.45 -19.08
N THR A 284 74.47 105.08 -19.25
CA THR A 284 73.18 104.51 -18.81
C THR A 284 72.74 103.34 -19.68
N ARG A 285 73.17 103.33 -20.96
CA ARG A 285 72.96 102.16 -21.85
C ARG A 285 73.79 100.97 -21.40
N TYR A 286 75.02 101.19 -20.93
CA TYR A 286 75.89 100.13 -20.44
C TYR A 286 75.36 99.54 -19.12
N GLN A 287 74.91 100.38 -18.18
CA GLN A 287 74.25 99.93 -16.96
C GLN A 287 72.92 99.20 -17.24
N ALA A 288 72.12 99.67 -18.20
CA ALA A 288 70.89 98.99 -18.60
C ALA A 288 71.15 97.63 -19.26
N LEU A 289 72.23 97.51 -20.06
CA LEU A 289 72.66 96.24 -20.64
C LEU A 289 73.17 95.27 -19.58
N GLN A 290 73.98 95.73 -18.62
CA GLN A 290 74.43 94.90 -17.49
C GLN A 290 73.25 94.40 -16.66
N LYS A 291 72.27 95.27 -16.37
CA LYS A 291 71.05 94.89 -15.65
C LYS A 291 70.22 93.87 -16.44
N ARG A 292 70.02 94.08 -17.74
CA ARG A 292 69.34 93.11 -18.62
C ARG A 292 70.05 91.77 -18.66
N LEU A 293 71.39 91.76 -18.77
CA LEU A 293 72.18 90.54 -18.77
C LEU A 293 72.03 89.77 -17.45
N ALA A 294 72.04 90.48 -16.32
CA ALA A 294 71.81 89.88 -15.01
C ALA A 294 70.39 89.32 -14.87
N GLU A 295 69.37 90.03 -15.36
CA GLU A 295 67.97 89.55 -15.40
C GLU A 295 67.81 88.33 -16.32
N GLU A 296 68.49 88.30 -17.47
CA GLU A 296 68.48 87.18 -18.42
C GLU A 296 69.12 85.93 -17.78
N VAL A 297 70.27 86.09 -17.12
CA VAL A 297 70.95 84.99 -16.41
C VAL A 297 70.08 84.45 -15.27
N GLU A 298 69.39 85.31 -14.53
CA GLU A 298 68.49 84.86 -13.46
C GLU A 298 67.25 84.15 -14.03
N LYS A 299 66.68 84.63 -15.14
CA LYS A 299 65.64 83.91 -15.88
C LYS A 299 66.13 82.55 -16.37
N GLN A 300 67.37 82.47 -16.87
CA GLN A 300 67.96 81.23 -17.35
C GLN A 300 68.10 80.22 -16.20
N ARG A 301 68.60 80.66 -15.03
CA ARG A 301 68.64 79.84 -13.81
C ARG A 301 67.26 79.38 -13.36
N GLN A 302 66.26 80.25 -13.39
CA GLN A 302 64.88 79.89 -13.06
C GLN A 302 64.32 78.86 -14.05
N SER A 303 64.60 79.02 -15.36
CA SER A 303 64.17 78.07 -16.38
C SER A 303 64.85 76.71 -16.24
N GLU A 304 66.15 76.67 -15.94
CA GLU A 304 66.88 75.44 -15.67
C GLU A 304 66.33 74.72 -14.45
N LYS A 305 65.99 75.48 -13.39
CA LYS A 305 65.35 74.92 -12.19
C LYS A 305 63.99 74.32 -12.50
N VAL A 306 63.14 75.01 -13.27
CA VAL A 306 61.84 74.47 -13.72
C VAL A 306 62.03 73.23 -14.60
N CYS A 307 63.04 73.21 -15.48
CA CYS A 307 63.36 72.03 -16.28
C CYS A 307 63.82 70.85 -15.43
N GLU A 308 64.56 71.08 -14.36
CA GLU A 308 64.99 70.03 -13.44
C GLU A 308 63.82 69.49 -12.62
N ASP A 309 62.98 70.35 -12.07
CA ASP A 309 61.76 69.96 -11.36
C ASP A 309 60.83 69.12 -12.26
N LEU A 310 60.69 69.51 -13.54
CA LEU A 310 59.93 68.75 -14.53
C LEU A 310 60.57 67.40 -14.86
N ARG A 311 61.91 67.30 -14.90
CA ARG A 311 62.60 66.01 -15.08
C ARG A 311 62.34 65.09 -13.90
N GLU A 312 62.40 65.60 -12.68
CA GLU A 312 62.07 64.82 -11.49
C GLU A 312 60.61 64.33 -11.51
N ASP A 313 59.66 65.20 -11.89
CA ASP A 313 58.25 64.81 -12.02
C ASP A 313 58.04 63.72 -13.08
N VAL A 314 58.75 63.81 -14.21
CA VAL A 314 58.72 62.78 -15.25
C VAL A 314 59.28 61.45 -14.74
N GLU A 315 60.40 61.45 -14.00
CA GLU A 315 60.95 60.23 -13.42
C GLU A 315 60.05 59.65 -12.31
N ARG A 316 59.43 60.49 -11.47
CA ARG A 316 58.41 60.06 -10.50
C ARG A 316 57.21 59.41 -11.20
N ALA A 317 56.73 60.02 -12.30
CA ALA A 317 55.63 59.47 -13.09
C ALA A 317 56.00 58.14 -13.76
N LYS A 318 57.24 57.98 -14.25
CA LYS A 318 57.75 56.71 -14.79
C LYS A 318 57.83 55.62 -13.72
N CYS A 319 58.32 55.94 -12.52
CA CYS A 319 58.35 54.97 -11.41
C CYS A 319 56.93 54.52 -11.04
N ALA A 320 55.98 55.46 -10.98
CA ALA A 320 54.58 55.15 -10.70
C ALA A 320 53.92 54.28 -11.79
N SER A 321 54.25 54.50 -13.07
CA SER A 321 53.69 53.69 -14.16
C SER A 321 54.23 52.26 -14.16
N VAL A 322 55.51 52.06 -13.82
CA VAL A 322 56.11 50.73 -13.67
C VAL A 322 55.49 49.96 -12.49
N ASP A 323 55.24 50.63 -11.35
CA ASP A 323 54.53 50.02 -10.21
C ASP A 323 53.11 49.57 -10.60
N LEU A 324 52.38 50.44 -11.32
CA LEU A 324 51.03 50.11 -11.80
C LEU A 324 51.03 48.92 -12.78
N LEU A 325 51.99 48.85 -13.70
CA LEU A 325 52.12 47.71 -14.61
C LEU A 325 52.39 46.41 -13.86
N SER A 326 53.30 46.45 -12.88
CA SER A 326 53.61 45.28 -12.04
C SER A 326 52.39 44.79 -11.26
N ARG A 327 51.58 45.72 -10.74
CA ARG A 327 50.32 45.40 -10.06
C ARG A 327 49.26 44.84 -11.01
N LEU A 328 49.17 45.35 -12.24
CA LEU A 328 48.25 44.83 -13.26
C LEU A 328 48.64 43.41 -13.70
N GLU A 329 49.93 43.13 -13.85
CA GLU A 329 50.42 41.77 -14.14
C GLU A 329 50.11 40.81 -13.00
N ALA A 330 50.33 41.23 -11.74
CA ALA A 330 49.94 40.45 -10.58
C ALA A 330 48.42 40.17 -10.58
N CYS A 331 47.57 41.18 -10.79
CA CYS A 331 46.13 41.01 -10.89
C CYS A 331 45.72 40.04 -12.01
N ARG A 332 46.39 40.10 -13.17
CA ARG A 332 46.13 39.19 -14.29
C ARG A 332 46.45 37.75 -13.92
N THR A 333 47.61 37.48 -13.32
CA THR A 333 47.97 36.12 -12.88
C THR A 333 47.00 35.58 -11.83
N THR A 334 46.51 36.41 -10.91
CA THR A 334 45.50 36.00 -9.94
C THR A 334 44.16 35.70 -10.60
N TYR A 335 43.74 36.51 -11.59
CA TYR A 335 42.51 36.28 -12.34
C TYR A 335 42.58 34.98 -13.16
N ASP A 336 43.69 34.73 -13.85
CA ASP A 336 43.87 33.50 -14.62
C ASP A 336 43.85 32.25 -13.71
N ALA A 337 44.49 32.34 -12.54
CA ALA A 337 44.46 31.27 -11.54
C ALA A 337 43.06 31.03 -10.94
N GLU A 338 42.27 32.09 -10.74
CA GLU A 338 40.87 31.96 -10.31
C GLU A 338 39.96 31.40 -11.41
N SER A 339 40.17 31.81 -12.66
CA SER A 339 39.44 31.28 -13.82
C SER A 339 39.63 29.78 -13.94
N LEU A 340 40.86 29.28 -13.82
CA LEU A 340 41.15 27.84 -13.85
C LEU A 340 40.41 27.07 -12.74
N LYS A 341 40.32 27.64 -11.53
CA LYS A 341 39.56 27.03 -10.43
C LYS A 341 38.06 26.97 -10.73
N VAL A 342 37.52 27.98 -11.40
CA VAL A 342 36.11 27.99 -11.82
C VAL A 342 35.87 26.88 -12.86
N ASP A 343 36.78 26.68 -13.80
CA ASP A 343 36.69 25.61 -14.80
C ASP A 343 36.74 24.21 -14.14
N ASP A 344 37.65 23.99 -13.19
CA ASP A 344 37.73 22.74 -12.43
C ASP A 344 36.45 22.46 -11.62
N LEU A 345 35.88 23.49 -10.99
CA LEU A 345 34.62 23.38 -10.25
C LEU A 345 33.45 23.08 -11.19
N SER A 346 33.43 23.68 -12.38
CA SER A 346 32.40 23.44 -13.40
C SER A 346 32.46 22.00 -13.91
N ALA A 347 33.67 21.51 -14.26
CA ALA A 347 33.86 20.12 -14.67
C ALA A 347 33.48 19.11 -13.57
N SER A 348 33.78 19.42 -12.30
CA SER A 348 33.37 18.61 -11.15
C SER A 348 31.85 18.61 -10.95
N ALA A 349 31.18 19.73 -11.20
CA ALA A 349 29.72 19.85 -11.12
C ALA A 349 29.03 19.06 -12.25
N GLU A 350 29.50 19.18 -13.49
CA GLU A 350 28.98 18.43 -14.65
C GLU A 350 29.11 16.92 -14.44
N LYS A 351 30.25 16.46 -13.92
CA LYS A 351 30.44 15.04 -13.59
C LYS A 351 29.43 14.54 -12.56
N LYS A 352 29.20 15.30 -11.49
CA LYS A 352 28.18 14.95 -10.47
C LYS A 352 26.77 14.95 -11.05
N GLU A 353 26.47 15.86 -11.97
CA GLU A 353 25.19 15.87 -12.66
C GLU A 353 25.00 14.61 -13.53
N GLN A 354 26.04 14.19 -14.25
CA GLN A 354 26.01 12.94 -15.02
C GLN A 354 25.82 11.71 -14.11
N ASP A 355 26.54 11.64 -12.99
CA ASP A 355 26.39 10.53 -12.02
C ASP A 355 24.95 10.49 -11.46
N ASN A 356 24.37 11.65 -11.13
CA ASN A 356 22.98 11.75 -10.68
C ASN A 356 21.99 11.31 -11.77
N GLN A 357 22.22 11.67 -13.04
CA GLN A 357 21.38 11.24 -14.16
C GLN A 357 21.44 9.71 -14.35
N ILE A 358 22.63 9.11 -14.23
CA ILE A 358 22.81 7.65 -14.30
C ILE A 358 22.06 6.98 -13.15
N GLU A 359 22.17 7.51 -11.92
CA GLU A 359 21.46 6.97 -10.77
C GLU A 359 19.93 7.04 -10.95
N LEU A 360 19.42 8.17 -11.46
CA LEU A 360 18.00 8.33 -11.76
C LEU A 360 17.54 7.33 -12.84
N ALA A 361 18.32 7.10 -13.89
CA ALA A 361 18.01 6.10 -14.91
C ALA A 361 17.96 4.67 -14.35
N VAL A 362 18.90 4.32 -13.46
CA VAL A 362 18.91 3.01 -12.78
C VAL A 362 17.67 2.85 -11.89
N ARG A 363 17.28 3.89 -11.14
CA ARG A 363 16.07 3.87 -10.30
C ARG A 363 14.80 3.75 -11.14
N ALA A 364 14.72 4.46 -12.27
CA ALA A 364 13.59 4.35 -13.20
C ALA A 364 13.44 2.92 -13.74
N LYS A 365 14.56 2.29 -14.13
CA LYS A 365 14.55 0.88 -14.59
C LYS A 365 14.03 -0.07 -13.49
N LYS A 366 14.51 0.06 -12.25
CA LYS A 366 14.02 -0.76 -11.13
C LYS A 366 12.52 -0.59 -10.88
N LEU A 367 12.01 0.63 -11.00
CA LEU A 367 10.56 0.89 -10.88
C LEU A 367 9.76 0.18 -11.97
N THR A 368 10.23 0.22 -13.23
CA THR A 368 9.55 -0.50 -14.33
C THR A 368 9.56 -2.02 -14.14
N GLU A 369 10.64 -2.60 -13.61
CA GLU A 369 10.71 -4.03 -13.27
C GLU A 369 9.73 -4.39 -12.15
N TYR A 370 9.65 -3.56 -11.10
CA TYR A 370 8.69 -3.73 -10.02
C TYR A 370 7.24 -3.65 -10.50
N GLU A 371 6.92 -2.70 -11.38
CA GLU A 371 5.59 -2.57 -11.97
C GLU A 371 5.22 -3.79 -12.83
N ALA A 372 6.17 -4.32 -13.62
CA ALA A 372 5.96 -5.54 -14.40
C ALA A 372 5.67 -6.75 -13.51
N VAL A 373 6.42 -6.92 -12.41
CA VAL A 373 6.17 -7.99 -11.42
C VAL A 373 4.80 -7.82 -10.77
N ARG A 374 4.41 -6.58 -10.42
CA ARG A 374 3.09 -6.29 -9.84
C ARG A 374 1.95 -6.63 -10.79
N ILE A 375 2.08 -6.28 -12.08
CA ILE A 375 1.08 -6.62 -13.11
C ILE A 375 0.97 -8.14 -13.26
N SER A 376 2.09 -8.86 -13.36
CA SER A 376 2.08 -10.32 -13.42
C SER A 376 1.44 -10.97 -12.19
N GLY A 377 1.63 -10.38 -11.00
CA GLY A 377 0.99 -10.83 -9.76
C GLY A 377 -0.53 -10.69 -9.80
N LEU A 378 -1.05 -9.56 -10.32
CA LEU A 378 -2.48 -9.32 -10.46
C LEU A 378 -3.13 -10.30 -11.46
N GLU A 379 -2.48 -10.57 -12.59
CA GLU A 379 -2.97 -11.58 -13.56
C GLU A 379 -3.04 -12.99 -12.96
N LEU A 380 -2.10 -13.34 -12.07
CA LEU A 380 -2.12 -14.63 -11.38
C LEU A 380 -3.29 -14.71 -10.39
N ILE A 381 -3.56 -13.64 -9.65
CA ILE A 381 -4.70 -13.55 -8.73
C ILE A 381 -6.01 -13.73 -9.49
N GLU A 382 -6.20 -13.02 -10.60
CA GLU A 382 -7.40 -13.16 -11.44
C GLU A 382 -7.60 -14.60 -11.94
N LYS A 383 -6.53 -15.27 -12.39
CA LYS A 383 -6.57 -16.68 -12.79
C LYS A 383 -6.96 -17.60 -11.63
N LEU A 384 -6.50 -17.34 -10.42
CA LEU A 384 -6.87 -18.10 -9.23
C LEU A 384 -8.33 -17.88 -8.83
N GLU A 385 -8.82 -16.64 -8.90
CA GLU A 385 -10.22 -16.30 -8.62
C GLU A 385 -11.18 -16.99 -9.61
N ALA A 386 -10.83 -17.04 -10.89
CA ALA A 386 -11.58 -17.78 -11.90
C ALA A 386 -11.62 -19.29 -11.59
N ARG A 387 -10.50 -19.89 -11.20
CA ARG A 387 -10.42 -21.31 -10.79
C ARG A 387 -11.26 -21.57 -9.52
N CYS A 388 -11.17 -20.72 -8.52
CA CYS A 388 -11.97 -20.80 -7.30
C CYS A 388 -13.46 -20.73 -7.61
N SER A 389 -13.89 -19.82 -8.49
CA SER A 389 -15.28 -19.70 -8.92
C SER A 389 -15.79 -20.96 -9.63
N LYS A 390 -14.94 -21.61 -10.46
CA LYS A 390 -15.26 -22.89 -11.09
C LYS A 390 -15.42 -24.02 -10.07
N LEU A 391 -14.50 -24.13 -9.11
CA LEU A 391 -14.58 -25.13 -8.03
C LEU A 391 -15.81 -24.94 -7.15
N ARG A 392 -16.21 -23.69 -6.86
CA ARG A 392 -17.45 -23.40 -6.14
C ARG A 392 -18.67 -23.92 -6.89
N LYS A 393 -18.75 -23.71 -8.22
CA LYS A 393 -19.84 -24.25 -9.06
C LYS A 393 -19.87 -25.78 -9.02
N GLN A 394 -18.71 -26.42 -9.15
CA GLN A 394 -18.61 -27.89 -9.07
C GLN A 394 -19.04 -28.43 -7.71
N ARG A 395 -18.64 -27.75 -6.62
CA ARG A 395 -19.07 -28.11 -5.26
C ARG A 395 -20.58 -27.97 -5.08
N SER A 396 -21.19 -26.91 -5.61
CA SER A 396 -22.65 -26.73 -5.56
C SER A 396 -23.38 -27.85 -6.31
N GLN A 397 -22.92 -28.21 -7.51
CA GLN A 397 -23.48 -29.33 -8.28
C GLN A 397 -23.33 -30.66 -7.56
N ALA A 398 -22.16 -30.95 -6.98
CA ALA A 398 -21.94 -32.17 -6.21
C ALA A 398 -22.84 -32.23 -4.96
N LYS A 399 -23.07 -31.08 -4.31
CA LYS A 399 -23.98 -31.00 -3.15
C LYS A 399 -25.42 -31.27 -3.56
N GLU A 400 -25.88 -30.72 -4.69
CA GLU A 400 -27.23 -30.97 -5.22
C GLU A 400 -27.44 -32.46 -5.55
N HIS A 401 -26.46 -33.09 -6.22
CA HIS A 401 -26.49 -34.53 -6.47
C HIS A 401 -26.50 -35.35 -5.18
N SER A 402 -25.75 -34.93 -4.15
CA SER A 402 -25.78 -35.60 -2.85
C SER A 402 -27.17 -35.54 -2.21
N CYS A 403 -27.83 -34.38 -2.24
CA CYS A 403 -29.20 -34.23 -1.71
C CYS A 403 -30.22 -35.09 -2.49
N GLU A 404 -30.07 -35.21 -3.81
CA GLU A 404 -30.93 -36.08 -4.63
C GLU A 404 -30.77 -37.56 -4.25
N VAL A 405 -29.52 -38.02 -4.06
CA VAL A 405 -29.23 -39.40 -3.66
C VAL A 405 -29.76 -39.69 -2.26
N GLU A 406 -29.58 -38.76 -1.32
CA GLU A 406 -30.10 -38.88 0.06
C GLU A 406 -31.63 -38.98 0.07
N THR A 407 -32.32 -38.19 -0.76
CA THR A 407 -33.78 -38.26 -0.92
C THR A 407 -34.22 -39.62 -1.46
N LYS A 408 -33.54 -40.15 -2.47
CA LYS A 408 -33.83 -41.50 -3.02
C LYS A 408 -33.57 -42.61 -2.00
N LEU A 409 -32.53 -42.46 -1.18
CA LEU A 409 -32.18 -43.42 -0.13
C LEU A 409 -33.26 -43.45 0.96
N THR A 410 -33.71 -42.30 1.44
CA THR A 410 -34.79 -42.22 2.45
C THR A 410 -36.13 -42.74 1.93
N GLU A 411 -36.44 -42.54 0.64
CA GLU A 411 -37.61 -43.14 0.00
C GLU A 411 -37.51 -44.67 -0.06
N ALA A 412 -36.34 -45.19 -0.45
CA ALA A 412 -36.08 -46.63 -0.48
C ALA A 412 -36.15 -47.25 0.92
N GLU A 413 -35.61 -46.57 1.94
CA GLU A 413 -35.69 -47.01 3.34
C GLU A 413 -37.14 -47.09 3.82
N ARG A 414 -37.96 -46.08 3.50
CA ARG A 414 -39.40 -46.09 3.83
C ARG A 414 -40.11 -47.28 3.17
N LYS A 415 -39.85 -47.54 1.89
CA LYS A 415 -40.41 -48.70 1.16
C LYS A 415 -39.98 -50.03 1.80
N TYR A 416 -38.73 -50.13 2.23
CA TYR A 416 -38.24 -51.32 2.93
C TYR A 416 -38.91 -51.52 4.28
N ARG A 417 -39.08 -50.45 5.08
CA ARG A 417 -39.83 -50.51 6.35
C ARG A 417 -41.27 -50.98 6.14
N GLN A 418 -41.95 -50.45 5.12
CA GLN A 418 -43.31 -50.88 4.78
C GLN A 418 -43.37 -52.36 4.40
N LEU A 419 -42.49 -52.83 3.50
CA LEU A 419 -42.43 -54.25 3.13
C LEU A 419 -42.13 -55.17 4.33
N PHE A 420 -41.29 -54.70 5.25
CA PHE A 420 -40.97 -55.42 6.48
C PHE A 420 -42.19 -55.55 7.39
N GLU A 421 -42.95 -54.47 7.59
CA GLU A 421 -44.20 -54.48 8.36
C GLU A 421 -45.26 -55.39 7.73
N GLU A 422 -45.47 -55.28 6.41
CA GLU A 422 -46.39 -56.17 5.68
C GLU A 422 -46.00 -57.65 5.81
N THR A 423 -44.71 -57.96 5.72
CA THR A 423 -44.19 -59.33 5.89
C THR A 423 -44.38 -59.82 7.32
N ARG A 424 -44.10 -58.96 8.30
CA ARG A 424 -44.29 -59.27 9.73
C ARG A 424 -45.77 -59.55 10.01
N ASP A 425 -46.68 -58.71 9.55
CA ASP A 425 -48.11 -58.84 9.80
C ASP A 425 -48.68 -60.09 9.09
N ALA A 426 -48.20 -60.39 7.88
CA ALA A 426 -48.54 -61.64 7.18
C ALA A 426 -48.06 -62.89 7.92
N LEU A 427 -46.84 -62.86 8.50
CA LEU A 427 -46.32 -63.94 9.33
C LEU A 427 -47.09 -64.08 10.64
N THR A 428 -47.39 -62.96 11.32
CA THR A 428 -48.21 -62.95 12.54
C THR A 428 -49.57 -63.58 12.27
N GLY A 429 -50.26 -63.17 11.19
CA GLY A 429 -51.53 -63.77 10.80
C GLY A 429 -51.40 -65.28 10.56
N ARG A 430 -50.36 -65.75 9.86
CA ARG A 430 -50.12 -67.19 9.67
C ARG A 430 -49.92 -67.94 10.99
N VAL A 431 -49.15 -67.37 11.91
CA VAL A 431 -48.91 -67.96 13.24
C VAL A 431 -50.22 -68.05 14.03
N GLU A 432 -51.00 -66.98 14.08
CA GLU A 432 -52.30 -66.96 14.76
C GLU A 432 -53.27 -68.01 14.18
N TRP A 433 -53.36 -68.12 12.85
CA TRP A 433 -54.16 -69.15 12.18
C TRP A 433 -53.70 -70.58 12.54
N CYS A 434 -52.38 -70.83 12.57
CA CYS A 434 -51.84 -72.12 12.99
C CYS A 434 -52.15 -72.43 14.46
N LEU A 435 -52.04 -71.43 15.35
CA LEU A 435 -52.36 -71.59 16.76
C LEU A 435 -53.85 -71.88 16.99
N LEU A 436 -54.75 -71.19 16.28
CA LEU A 436 -56.19 -71.48 16.32
C LEU A 436 -56.49 -72.89 15.81
N GLY A 437 -55.85 -73.33 14.72
CA GLY A 437 -55.97 -74.69 14.20
C GLY A 437 -55.51 -75.74 15.21
N TYR A 438 -54.39 -75.49 15.91
CA TYR A 438 -53.88 -76.38 16.96
C TYR A 438 -54.86 -76.48 18.15
N VAL A 439 -55.41 -75.35 18.62
CA VAL A 439 -56.38 -75.33 19.72
C VAL A 439 -57.66 -76.09 19.34
N LEU A 440 -58.18 -75.89 18.13
CA LEU A 440 -59.36 -76.63 17.64
C LEU A 440 -59.08 -78.14 17.57
N TRP A 441 -57.94 -78.54 17.01
CA TRP A 441 -57.52 -79.94 16.95
C TRP A 441 -57.38 -80.56 18.35
N GLN A 442 -56.85 -79.81 19.31
CA GLN A 442 -56.71 -80.25 20.71
C GLN A 442 -58.08 -80.48 21.37
N ILE A 443 -59.05 -79.58 21.14
CA ILE A 443 -60.43 -79.72 21.62
C ILE A 443 -61.09 -80.97 21.01
N GLU A 444 -60.97 -81.15 19.69
CA GLU A 444 -61.56 -82.29 18.98
C GLU A 444 -60.95 -83.62 19.43
N SER A 445 -59.62 -83.68 19.59
CA SER A 445 -58.91 -84.85 20.09
C SER A 445 -59.32 -85.20 21.52
N HIS A 446 -59.46 -84.18 22.39
CA HIS A 446 -59.92 -84.38 23.77
C HIS A 446 -61.37 -84.87 23.83
N ASN A 447 -62.26 -84.30 23.02
CA ASN A 447 -63.65 -84.75 22.91
C ASN A 447 -63.73 -86.20 22.40
N GLY A 448 -62.91 -86.56 21.41
CA GLY A 448 -62.81 -87.94 20.91
C GLY A 448 -62.37 -88.93 21.99
N LEU A 449 -61.37 -88.56 22.81
CA LEU A 449 -60.93 -89.37 23.95
C LEU A 449 -62.03 -89.53 25.00
N GLN A 450 -62.76 -88.46 25.35
CA GLN A 450 -63.88 -88.54 26.29
C GLN A 450 -65.02 -89.42 25.77
N ILE A 451 -65.35 -89.32 24.49
CA ILE A 451 -66.36 -90.17 23.85
C ILE A 451 -65.93 -91.64 23.96
N HIS A 452 -64.68 -91.96 23.63
CA HIS A 452 -64.17 -93.34 23.77
C HIS A 452 -64.18 -93.84 25.21
N GLU A 453 -63.87 -93.00 26.21
CA GLU A 453 -63.95 -93.38 27.62
C GLU A 453 -65.39 -93.69 28.05
N VAL A 454 -66.36 -92.87 27.62
CA VAL A 454 -67.79 -93.10 27.85
C VAL A 454 -68.27 -94.37 27.15
N GLU A 455 -67.89 -94.57 25.88
CA GLU A 455 -68.20 -95.78 25.11
C GLU A 455 -67.63 -97.04 25.78
N HIS A 456 -66.40 -96.97 26.31
CA HIS A 456 -65.78 -98.08 27.03
C HIS A 456 -66.47 -98.37 28.38
N CYS A 457 -66.95 -97.34 29.08
CA CYS A 457 -67.67 -97.49 30.36
C CYS A 457 -69.15 -97.88 30.19
N ALA A 458 -69.77 -97.61 29.03
CA ALA A 458 -71.19 -97.85 28.78
C ALA A 458 -71.60 -99.33 28.96
N PRO A 459 -70.86 -100.35 28.47
CA PRO A 459 -71.17 -101.76 28.73
C PRO A 459 -71.21 -102.09 30.22
N GLU A 460 -70.29 -101.54 31.02
CA GLU A 460 -70.27 -101.80 32.46
C GLU A 460 -71.47 -101.16 33.18
N LEU A 461 -71.84 -99.94 32.80
CA LEU A 461 -73.03 -99.25 33.30
C LEU A 461 -74.31 -99.98 32.91
N ILE A 462 -74.43 -100.44 31.66
CA ILE A 462 -75.55 -101.27 31.18
C ILE A 462 -75.59 -102.60 31.95
N ALA A 463 -74.46 -103.25 32.18
CA ALA A 463 -74.38 -104.48 32.98
C ALA A 463 -74.76 -104.24 34.46
N ARG A 464 -74.39 -103.09 35.04
CA ARG A 464 -74.80 -102.67 36.40
C ARG A 464 -76.29 -102.35 36.47
N SER A 465 -76.87 -101.66 35.49
CA SER A 465 -78.30 -101.34 35.46
C SER A 465 -79.15 -102.61 35.28
N GLY A 466 -78.73 -103.52 34.39
CA GLY A 466 -79.36 -104.83 34.21
C GLY A 466 -79.27 -105.72 35.45
N ARG A 467 -78.20 -105.59 36.25
CA ARG A 467 -78.12 -106.24 37.58
C ARG A 467 -79.10 -105.64 38.59
N ARG A 468 -79.29 -104.32 38.59
CA ARG A 468 -80.32 -103.67 39.45
C ARG A 468 -81.73 -104.03 39.01
N HIS A 469 -82.03 -104.03 37.71
CA HIS A 469 -83.33 -104.43 37.18
C HIS A 469 -83.64 -105.89 37.50
N ARG A 470 -82.68 -106.81 37.36
CA ARG A 470 -82.85 -108.20 37.81
C ARG A 470 -83.12 -108.33 39.31
N ARG A 471 -82.51 -107.49 40.15
CA ARG A 471 -82.81 -107.46 41.60
C ARG A 471 -84.22 -106.91 41.88
N LEU A 472 -84.68 -105.92 41.12
CA LEU A 472 -86.03 -105.36 41.25
C LEU A 472 -87.09 -106.33 40.73
N ALA A 473 -86.87 -107.01 39.61
CA ALA A 473 -87.75 -108.04 39.08
C ALA A 473 -87.90 -109.20 40.07
N LYS A 474 -86.80 -109.68 40.66
CA LYS A 474 -86.85 -110.68 41.74
C LYS A 474 -87.60 -110.20 42.98
N LYS A 475 -87.52 -108.91 43.33
CA LYS A 475 -88.33 -108.35 44.42
C LYS A 475 -89.81 -108.31 44.05
N LEU A 476 -90.17 -107.90 42.84
CA LEU A 476 -91.55 -107.89 42.36
C LEU A 476 -92.15 -109.31 42.30
N GLU A 477 -91.39 -110.31 41.85
CA GLU A 477 -91.79 -111.72 41.91
C GLU A 477 -91.99 -112.23 43.34
N SER A 478 -91.33 -111.66 44.35
CA SER A 478 -91.58 -112.03 45.76
C SER A 478 -92.84 -111.38 46.36
N TYR A 479 -93.48 -110.45 45.66
CA TYR A 479 -94.73 -109.80 46.08
C TYR A 479 -95.98 -110.36 45.40
N LEU A 480 -95.82 -111.17 44.35
CA LEU A 480 -96.87 -111.97 43.72
C LEU A 480 -96.86 -113.38 44.33
#